data_AF-A0A1H8R0L6-F1
#
_entry.id   AF-A0A1H8R0L6-F1
#
_cell.length_a   1.000
_cell.length_b   1.000
_cell.length_c   1.000
_cell.angle_alpha   90.00
_cell.angle_beta   90.00
_cell.angle_gamma   90.00
#
_symmetry.space_group_name_H-M   'P 1'
#
loop_
_entity.id
_entity.type
_entity.pdbx_description
1 polymer ?
#
loop_
_entity_poly.entity_id
_entity_poly.type
_entity_poly.pdbx_seq_one_letter_code
_entity_poly.pdbx_strand_id
1 'polypeptide(L)'
;MLDYTAGVPISELAPRIIGIVDAFEEWNNIHQPFLKEAALEFPEYGSYEYHAAPDFSILFDYEDTLQLLSIAILLRDLRAIKRIIHILRSHRGQDGLFEQLIGGYIEDDIALSSCVLGDPYDILLQVFYEEDEQKTLDLLNRYLEQWYSAMKDHPRWYDEHLNINKEGYAGYYGYWAFEAAAVVYLLDLNDSQINHLVYPKDLVDYARTLREQDRYTSLDTETPTRPGRVEGGQPCAQTGFWETPAKSNSRRHFKQGDIMPVFENSEYGYTIWQWSEEQ
;
A
#
# COMPACT_ATOMS: atom_id res chain seq x y z
N MET A 1 1.16 14.36 -8.48
CA MET A 1 1.32 13.56 -9.71
C MET A 1 1.97 14.38 -10.83
N LEU A 2 1.43 15.54 -11.23
CA LEU A 2 2.02 16.35 -12.31
C LEU A 2 3.52 16.67 -12.13
N ASP A 3 3.93 17.14 -10.95
CA ASP A 3 5.34 17.44 -10.66
C ASP A 3 6.24 16.18 -10.69
N TYR A 4 5.70 15.03 -10.28
CA TYR A 4 6.41 13.75 -10.35
C TYR A 4 6.64 13.36 -11.82
N THR A 5 5.59 13.47 -12.65
CA THR A 5 5.68 13.28 -14.11
C THR A 5 6.63 14.26 -14.78
N ALA A 6 6.76 15.48 -14.25
CA ALA A 6 7.71 16.49 -14.71
C ALA A 6 9.17 16.21 -14.27
N GLY A 7 9.41 15.16 -13.46
CA GLY A 7 10.73 14.77 -12.99
C GLY A 7 11.24 15.56 -11.78
N VAL A 8 10.34 16.20 -11.01
CA VAL A 8 10.73 16.84 -9.75
C VAL A 8 11.22 15.75 -8.77
N PRO A 9 12.37 15.95 -8.10
CA PRO A 9 12.92 14.94 -7.20
C PRO A 9 11.94 14.48 -6.12
N ILE A 10 11.84 13.17 -5.89
CA ILE A 10 10.94 12.60 -4.88
C ILE A 10 11.17 13.20 -3.49
N SER A 11 12.42 13.53 -3.13
CA SER A 11 12.75 14.20 -1.86
C SER A 11 12.13 15.59 -1.69
N GLU A 12 11.81 16.29 -2.78
CA GLU A 12 11.11 17.58 -2.76
C GLU A 12 9.59 17.42 -2.77
N LEU A 13 9.10 16.28 -3.24
CA LEU A 13 7.67 15.95 -3.28
C LEU A 13 7.20 15.30 -1.98
N ALA A 14 8.04 14.49 -1.34
CA ALA A 14 7.68 13.72 -0.15
C ALA A 14 7.04 14.57 0.96
N PRO A 15 7.57 15.77 1.33
CA PRO A 15 6.95 16.59 2.36
C PRO A 15 5.54 17.10 2.03
N ARG A 16 5.13 17.06 0.75
CA ARG A 16 3.82 17.56 0.30
C ARG A 16 2.70 16.56 0.52
N ILE A 17 3.00 15.27 0.75
CA ILE A 17 1.98 14.23 0.94
C ILE A 17 1.04 14.57 2.08
N ILE A 18 1.54 15.20 3.15
CA ILE A 18 0.72 15.53 4.31
C ILE A 18 -0.40 16.52 3.99
N GLY A 19 -0.14 17.49 3.10
CA GLY A 19 -1.17 18.44 2.67
C GLY A 19 -2.24 17.78 1.78
N ILE A 20 -1.88 16.73 1.05
CA ILE A 20 -2.84 15.92 0.29
C ILE A 20 -3.71 15.10 1.27
N VAL A 21 -3.10 14.51 2.30
CA VAL A 21 -3.86 13.80 3.34
C VAL A 21 -4.75 14.74 4.15
N ASP A 22 -4.33 15.99 4.39
CA ASP A 22 -5.16 17.01 5.04
C ASP A 22 -6.42 17.30 4.21
N ALA A 23 -6.28 17.47 2.89
CA ALA A 23 -7.42 17.66 1.99
C ALA A 23 -8.32 16.41 1.91
N PHE A 24 -7.72 15.21 1.96
CA PHE A 24 -8.46 13.95 1.98
C PHE A 24 -9.29 13.79 3.27
N GLU A 25 -8.72 14.13 4.43
CA GLU A 25 -9.45 14.19 5.70
C GLU A 25 -10.56 15.23 5.68
N GLU A 26 -10.30 16.42 5.14
CA GLU A 26 -11.31 17.47 5.03
C GLU A 26 -12.51 17.03 4.17
N TRP A 27 -12.25 16.45 3.00
CA TRP A 27 -13.30 15.89 2.16
C TRP A 27 -14.14 14.85 2.92
N ASN A 28 -13.47 13.91 3.60
CA ASN A 28 -14.16 12.90 4.38
C ASN A 28 -15.00 13.51 5.52
N ASN A 29 -14.47 14.50 6.22
CA ASN A 29 -15.17 15.19 7.31
C ASN A 29 -16.41 15.95 6.82
N ILE A 30 -16.37 16.52 5.61
CA ILE A 30 -17.52 17.18 4.97
C ILE A 30 -18.55 16.15 4.51
N HIS A 31 -18.13 14.95 4.10
CA HIS A 31 -19.02 13.88 3.67
C HIS A 31 -19.86 13.28 4.81
N GLN A 32 -19.32 13.20 6.04
CA GLN A 32 -20.03 12.56 7.16
C GLN A 32 -21.36 13.25 7.54
N PRO A 33 -21.47 14.59 7.64
CA PRO A 33 -22.76 15.25 7.84
C PRO A 33 -23.79 14.94 6.76
N PHE A 34 -23.38 14.86 5.49
CA PHE A 34 -24.29 14.49 4.40
C PHE A 34 -24.86 13.08 4.58
N LEU A 35 -24.03 12.10 4.93
CA LEU A 35 -24.51 10.73 5.22
C LEU A 35 -25.50 10.71 6.39
N LYS A 36 -25.27 11.53 7.43
CA LYS A 36 -26.20 11.63 8.57
C LYS A 36 -27.53 12.22 8.15
N GLU A 37 -27.52 13.27 7.33
CA GLU A 37 -28.74 13.89 6.82
C GLU A 37 -29.50 12.94 5.90
N ALA A 38 -28.82 12.25 4.98
CA ALA A 38 -29.42 11.23 4.12
C ALA A 38 -30.07 10.09 4.92
N ALA A 39 -29.42 9.60 5.98
CA ALA A 39 -30.00 8.56 6.84
C ALA A 39 -31.25 9.04 7.63
N LEU A 40 -31.38 10.35 7.89
CA LEU A 40 -32.57 10.93 8.50
C LEU A 40 -33.70 11.14 7.48
N GLU A 41 -33.36 11.53 6.25
CA GLU A 41 -34.33 11.77 5.17
C GLU A 41 -34.89 10.45 4.61
N PHE A 42 -34.07 9.39 4.55
CA PHE A 42 -34.43 8.10 3.96
C PHE A 42 -34.19 6.92 4.93
N PRO A 43 -34.92 6.85 6.06
CA PRO A 43 -34.69 5.85 7.11
C PRO A 43 -34.94 4.39 6.66
N GLU A 44 -35.66 4.16 5.56
CA GLU A 44 -35.87 2.84 4.97
C GLU A 44 -34.58 2.18 4.47
N TYR A 45 -33.51 2.95 4.23
CA TYR A 45 -32.20 2.44 3.82
C TYR A 45 -31.26 2.18 5.01
N GLY A 46 -31.73 2.35 6.25
CA GLY A 46 -30.98 2.06 7.47
C GLY A 46 -30.55 3.30 8.25
N SER A 47 -29.99 3.07 9.45
CA SER A 47 -29.41 4.13 10.26
C SER A 47 -28.05 4.55 9.72
N TYR A 48 -27.62 5.76 10.08
CA TYR A 48 -26.25 6.21 9.79
C TYR A 48 -25.21 5.21 10.31
N GLU A 49 -24.34 4.79 9.42
CA GLU A 49 -23.09 4.11 9.71
C GLU A 49 -21.95 4.92 9.10
N TYR A 50 -20.78 4.87 9.72
CA TYR A 50 -19.63 5.56 9.14
C TYR A 50 -19.25 4.87 7.83
N HIS A 51 -19.22 5.64 6.75
CA HIS A 51 -18.67 5.24 5.47
C HIS A 51 -17.68 6.30 5.02
N ALA A 52 -16.50 5.86 4.58
CA ALA A 52 -15.50 6.75 3.99
C ALA A 52 -16.08 7.45 2.76
N ALA A 53 -15.65 8.68 2.49
CA ALA A 53 -16.13 9.42 1.33
C ALA A 53 -15.87 8.75 -0.04
N PRO A 54 -14.72 8.09 -0.28
CA PRO A 54 -14.53 7.30 -1.49
C PRO A 54 -15.44 6.07 -1.50
N ASP A 55 -16.06 5.77 -2.63
CA ASP A 55 -16.79 4.52 -2.87
C ASP A 55 -15.95 3.57 -3.73
N PHE A 56 -15.57 2.41 -3.17
CA PHE A 56 -14.73 1.44 -3.87
C PHE A 56 -15.41 0.79 -5.09
N SER A 57 -16.73 0.92 -5.24
CA SER A 57 -17.44 0.49 -6.45
C SER A 57 -17.30 1.48 -7.63
N ILE A 58 -16.77 2.69 -7.37
CA ILE A 58 -16.53 3.72 -8.37
C ILE A 58 -15.05 3.70 -8.74
N LEU A 59 -14.75 3.43 -10.02
CA LEU A 59 -13.38 3.30 -10.54
C LEU A 59 -12.46 4.46 -10.15
N PHE A 60 -12.96 5.68 -10.31
CA PHE A 60 -12.22 6.91 -9.98
C PHE A 60 -11.84 6.98 -8.49
N ASP A 61 -12.79 6.71 -7.59
CA ASP A 61 -12.55 6.77 -6.16
C ASP A 61 -11.62 5.64 -5.69
N TYR A 62 -11.79 4.44 -6.26
CA TYR A 62 -10.97 3.28 -5.98
C TYR A 62 -9.51 3.51 -6.39
N GLU A 63 -9.27 3.95 -7.62
CA GLU A 63 -7.92 4.17 -8.16
C GLU A 63 -7.20 5.31 -7.44
N ASP A 64 -7.82 6.49 -7.30
CA ASP A 64 -7.23 7.63 -6.58
C ASP A 64 -6.87 7.24 -5.13
N THR A 65 -7.73 6.44 -4.47
CA THR A 65 -7.50 6.00 -3.09
C THR A 65 -6.32 5.02 -3.00
N LEU A 66 -6.28 4.00 -3.86
CA LEU A 66 -5.17 3.06 -3.87
C LEU A 66 -3.87 3.75 -4.24
N GLN A 67 -3.87 4.69 -5.18
CA GLN A 67 -2.69 5.49 -5.52
C GLN A 67 -2.21 6.33 -4.34
N LEU A 68 -3.12 7.03 -3.64
CA LEU A 68 -2.75 7.84 -2.48
C LEU A 68 -2.11 6.99 -1.37
N LEU A 69 -2.71 5.84 -1.05
CA LEU A 69 -2.17 4.90 -0.07
C LEU A 69 -0.80 4.36 -0.53
N SER A 70 -0.68 3.96 -1.79
CA SER A 70 0.54 3.39 -2.37
C SER A 70 1.69 4.40 -2.39
N ILE A 71 1.41 5.66 -2.73
CA ILE A 71 2.38 6.74 -2.63
C ILE A 71 2.81 6.93 -1.17
N ALA A 72 1.89 6.96 -0.21
CA ALA A 72 2.24 7.09 1.20
C ALA A 72 3.14 5.94 1.70
N ILE A 73 2.88 4.71 1.24
CA ILE A 73 3.71 3.51 1.49
C ILE A 73 5.12 3.67 0.90
N LEU A 74 5.22 4.06 -0.39
CA LEU A 74 6.49 4.23 -1.10
C LEU A 74 7.32 5.41 -0.58
N LEU A 75 6.67 6.44 -0.06
CA LEU A 75 7.34 7.54 0.65
C LEU A 75 7.76 7.15 2.07
N ARG A 76 7.35 5.97 2.56
CA ARG A 76 7.47 5.56 3.96
C ARG A 76 6.97 6.67 4.92
N ASP A 77 5.82 7.26 4.63
CA ASP A 77 5.19 8.24 5.51
C ASP A 77 4.12 7.54 6.38
N LEU A 78 4.53 7.10 7.57
CA LEU A 78 3.63 6.40 8.50
C LEU A 78 2.49 7.25 9.01
N ARG A 79 2.72 8.56 9.20
CA ARG A 79 1.68 9.49 9.60
C ARG A 79 0.59 9.55 8.54
N ALA A 80 0.97 9.67 7.26
CA ALA A 80 0.04 9.64 6.15
C ALA A 80 -0.70 8.29 6.06
N ILE A 81 0.03 7.18 6.09
CA ILE A 81 -0.53 5.82 6.00
C ILE A 81 -1.59 5.60 7.09
N LYS A 82 -1.26 5.88 8.37
CA LYS A 82 -2.20 5.69 9.49
C LYS A 82 -3.48 6.52 9.34
N ARG A 83 -3.37 7.77 8.87
CA ARG A 83 -4.53 8.66 8.65
C ARG A 83 -5.40 8.16 7.49
N ILE A 84 -4.79 7.74 6.39
CA ILE A 84 -5.50 7.18 5.23
C ILE A 84 -6.25 5.90 5.64
N ILE A 85 -5.58 4.96 6.33
CA ILE A 85 -6.22 3.74 6.85
C ILE A 85 -7.39 4.08 7.78
N HIS A 86 -7.21 5.06 8.67
CA HIS A 86 -8.27 5.48 9.57
C HIS A 86 -9.50 6.00 8.81
N ILE A 87 -9.33 6.82 7.78
CA ILE A 87 -10.45 7.28 6.94
C ILE A 87 -11.15 6.10 6.28
N LEU A 88 -10.37 5.20 5.67
CA LEU A 88 -10.86 4.09 4.86
C LEU A 88 -11.35 2.88 5.66
N ARG A 89 -11.44 3.00 7.00
CA ARG A 89 -11.79 1.88 7.87
C ARG A 89 -13.15 1.22 7.57
N SER A 90 -14.06 1.90 6.87
CA SER A 90 -15.32 1.29 6.42
C SER A 90 -15.14 0.27 5.30
N HIS A 91 -14.06 0.37 4.52
CA HIS A 91 -13.73 -0.54 3.41
C HIS A 91 -12.98 -1.80 3.86
N ARG A 92 -12.66 -1.90 5.15
CA ARG A 92 -12.07 -3.11 5.74
C ARG A 92 -12.98 -4.31 5.50
N GLY A 93 -12.39 -5.45 5.14
CA GLY A 93 -13.11 -6.69 4.87
C GLY A 93 -13.86 -6.73 3.55
N GLN A 94 -13.71 -5.73 2.68
CA GLN A 94 -14.41 -5.66 1.38
C GLN A 94 -13.49 -5.86 0.18
N ASP A 95 -12.23 -5.44 0.28
CA ASP A 95 -11.30 -5.42 -0.84
C ASP A 95 -9.95 -6.06 -0.48
N GLY A 96 -9.57 -7.13 -1.18
CA GLY A 96 -8.36 -7.89 -0.86
C GLY A 96 -7.07 -7.14 -1.13
N LEU A 97 -6.98 -6.34 -2.20
CA LEU A 97 -5.76 -5.58 -2.48
C LEU A 97 -5.55 -4.51 -1.41
N PHE A 98 -6.61 -3.81 -1.00
CA PHE A 98 -6.54 -2.87 0.10
C PHE A 98 -6.08 -3.53 1.41
N GLU A 99 -6.66 -4.67 1.79
CA GLU A 99 -6.25 -5.42 3.00
C GLU A 99 -4.76 -5.80 2.95
N GLN A 100 -4.28 -6.31 1.81
CA GLN A 100 -2.87 -6.68 1.64
C GLN A 100 -1.92 -5.47 1.70
N LEU A 101 -2.30 -4.32 1.13
CA LEU A 101 -1.49 -3.09 1.20
C LEU A 101 -1.36 -2.56 2.63
N ILE A 102 -2.41 -2.71 3.46
CA ILE A 102 -2.42 -2.16 4.82
C ILE A 102 -1.94 -3.14 5.88
N GLY A 103 -1.86 -4.45 5.59
CA GLY A 103 -1.61 -5.51 6.59
C GLY A 103 -0.36 -5.28 7.44
N GLY A 104 0.69 -4.65 6.90
CA GLY A 104 1.90 -4.29 7.65
C GLY A 104 1.76 -3.13 8.65
N TYR A 105 0.59 -2.49 8.73
CA TYR A 105 0.33 -1.25 9.46
C TYR A 105 -0.83 -1.36 10.47
N ILE A 106 -1.45 -2.53 10.58
CA ILE A 106 -2.60 -2.83 11.43
C ILE A 106 -2.37 -4.14 12.20
N GLU A 107 -3.17 -4.39 13.23
CA GLU A 107 -3.08 -5.62 14.05
C GLU A 107 -3.94 -6.76 13.49
N ASP A 108 -5.12 -6.44 12.96
CA ASP A 108 -6.09 -7.44 12.49
C ASP A 108 -5.91 -7.72 10.99
N ASP A 109 -5.33 -8.88 10.65
CA ASP A 109 -5.20 -9.33 9.26
C ASP A 109 -6.50 -9.96 8.75
N ILE A 110 -6.90 -9.58 7.53
CA ILE A 110 -8.08 -10.13 6.85
C ILE A 110 -7.65 -10.56 5.44
N ALA A 111 -7.58 -11.88 5.23
CA ALA A 111 -7.31 -12.43 3.92
C ALA A 111 -8.59 -12.50 3.07
N LEU A 112 -8.59 -11.81 1.93
CA LEU A 112 -9.64 -11.85 0.92
C LEU A 112 -9.04 -12.25 -0.42
N SER A 113 -9.82 -12.94 -1.25
CA SER A 113 -9.37 -13.45 -2.54
C SER A 113 -9.82 -12.62 -3.75
N SER A 114 -10.45 -11.46 -3.51
CA SER A 114 -10.99 -10.61 -4.58
C SER A 114 -11.01 -9.14 -4.20
N CYS A 115 -10.96 -8.29 -5.21
CA CYS A 115 -11.09 -6.84 -5.15
C CYS A 115 -12.53 -6.43 -5.53
N VAL A 116 -12.98 -5.28 -5.06
CA VAL A 116 -14.33 -4.76 -5.33
C VAL A 116 -14.57 -4.55 -6.83
N LEU A 117 -13.55 -4.09 -7.56
CA LEU A 117 -13.62 -3.87 -9.01
C LEU A 117 -13.18 -5.06 -9.87
N GLY A 118 -12.68 -6.14 -9.25
CA GLY A 118 -12.16 -7.31 -9.96
C GLY A 118 -10.90 -7.03 -10.80
N ASP A 119 -10.80 -7.67 -11.96
CA ASP A 119 -9.67 -7.48 -12.88
C ASP A 119 -9.54 -6.02 -13.37
N PRO A 120 -8.32 -5.45 -13.42
CA PRO A 120 -7.04 -6.15 -13.25
C PRO A 120 -6.55 -6.22 -11.79
N TYR A 121 -7.24 -5.63 -10.82
CA TYR A 121 -6.78 -5.59 -9.43
C TYR A 121 -6.71 -6.98 -8.79
N ASP A 122 -7.58 -7.92 -9.18
CA ASP A 122 -7.48 -9.33 -8.78
C ASP A 122 -6.18 -9.99 -9.26
N ILE A 123 -5.64 -9.59 -10.42
CA ILE A 123 -4.34 -10.06 -10.91
C ILE A 123 -3.21 -9.54 -10.03
N LEU A 124 -3.28 -8.28 -9.61
CA LEU A 124 -2.27 -7.70 -8.71
C LEU A 124 -2.36 -8.32 -7.31
N LEU A 125 -3.58 -8.57 -6.80
CA LEU A 125 -3.79 -9.25 -5.52
C LEU A 125 -3.19 -10.67 -5.51
N GLN A 126 -3.30 -11.41 -6.61
CA GLN A 126 -2.70 -12.75 -6.72
C GLN A 126 -1.18 -12.77 -6.45
N VAL A 127 -0.47 -11.65 -6.68
CA VAL A 127 0.97 -11.54 -6.41
C VAL A 127 1.30 -11.79 -4.93
N PHE A 128 0.41 -11.44 -4.00
CA PHE A 128 0.62 -11.68 -2.56
C PHE A 128 0.58 -13.16 -2.17
N TYR A 129 0.01 -14.01 -3.03
CA TYR A 129 -0.23 -15.43 -2.74
C TYR A 129 0.57 -16.36 -3.66
N GLU A 130 1.41 -15.81 -4.55
CA GLU A 130 2.26 -16.59 -5.45
C GLU A 130 3.68 -16.71 -4.90
N GLU A 131 4.19 -17.94 -4.81
CA GLU A 131 5.51 -18.25 -4.27
C GLU A 131 6.56 -18.38 -5.38
N ASP A 132 6.16 -18.67 -6.61
CA ASP A 132 7.06 -18.81 -7.75
C ASP A 132 7.46 -17.42 -8.29
N GLU A 133 8.76 -17.11 -8.24
CA GLU A 133 9.30 -15.81 -8.65
C GLU A 133 8.95 -15.46 -10.11
N GLN A 134 8.97 -16.44 -11.01
CA GLN A 134 8.67 -16.20 -12.43
C GLN A 134 7.18 -15.92 -12.62
N LYS A 135 6.29 -16.68 -11.96
CA LYS A 135 4.84 -16.42 -12.04
C LYS A 135 4.46 -15.09 -11.39
N THR A 136 5.11 -14.72 -10.30
CA THR A 136 4.96 -13.40 -9.67
C THR A 136 5.32 -12.28 -10.65
N LEU A 137 6.44 -12.41 -11.36
CA LEU A 137 6.82 -11.48 -12.41
C LEU A 137 5.82 -11.47 -13.58
N ASP A 138 5.31 -12.63 -13.99
CA ASP A 138 4.32 -12.74 -15.05
C ASP A 138 2.99 -12.06 -14.66
N LEU A 139 2.54 -12.21 -13.41
CA LEU A 139 1.37 -11.53 -12.86
C LEU A 139 1.56 -10.00 -12.85
N LEU A 140 2.71 -9.52 -12.38
CA LEU A 140 3.02 -8.08 -12.37
C LEU A 140 3.04 -7.49 -13.79
N ASN A 141 3.68 -8.16 -14.74
CA ASN A 141 3.71 -7.70 -16.13
C ASN A 141 2.31 -7.70 -16.75
N ARG A 142 1.52 -8.76 -16.53
CA ARG A 142 0.13 -8.83 -16.99
C ARG A 142 -0.73 -7.71 -16.42
N TYR A 143 -0.57 -7.40 -15.14
CA TYR A 143 -1.25 -6.28 -14.51
C TYR A 143 -0.87 -4.95 -15.18
N LEU A 144 0.43 -4.69 -15.32
CA LEU A 144 0.95 -3.45 -15.91
C LEU A 144 0.51 -3.26 -17.37
N GLU A 145 0.48 -4.33 -18.16
CA GLU A 145 -0.01 -4.33 -19.54
C GLU A 145 -1.50 -3.98 -19.64
N GLN A 146 -2.31 -4.48 -18.70
CA GLN A 146 -3.76 -4.25 -18.69
C GLN A 146 -4.14 -2.90 -18.07
N TRP A 147 -3.32 -2.40 -17.14
CA TRP A 147 -3.61 -1.24 -16.29
C TRP A 147 -4.21 -0.06 -17.05
N TYR A 148 -3.52 0.46 -18.08
CA TYR A 148 -4.01 1.63 -18.82
C TYR A 148 -5.38 1.39 -19.45
N SER A 149 -5.53 0.25 -20.13
CA SER A 149 -6.79 -0.09 -20.81
C SER A 149 -7.97 -0.31 -19.86
N ALA A 150 -7.71 -0.77 -18.64
CA ALA A 150 -8.72 -0.92 -17.61
C ALA A 150 -9.27 0.43 -17.14
N MET A 151 -8.48 1.51 -17.25
CA MET A 151 -8.89 2.86 -16.86
C MET A 151 -9.66 3.62 -17.94
N LYS A 152 -10.13 2.96 -19.01
CA LYS A 152 -10.85 3.62 -20.12
C LYS A 152 -12.08 4.45 -19.70
N ASP A 153 -12.74 4.03 -18.62
CA ASP A 153 -13.94 4.68 -18.09
C ASP A 153 -13.61 5.69 -16.99
N HIS A 154 -12.31 5.97 -16.77
CA HIS A 154 -11.85 6.93 -15.79
C HIS A 154 -12.12 8.37 -16.28
N PRO A 155 -12.91 9.17 -15.56
CA PRO A 155 -13.51 10.40 -16.09
C PRO A 155 -12.55 11.59 -16.21
N ARG A 156 -11.32 11.50 -15.69
CA ARG A 156 -10.42 12.67 -15.54
C ARG A 156 -9.18 12.70 -16.41
N TRP A 157 -8.59 11.55 -16.73
CA TRP A 157 -7.23 11.50 -17.28
C TRP A 157 -7.03 10.54 -18.45
N TYR A 158 -7.94 9.58 -18.63
CA TYR A 158 -7.83 8.60 -19.72
C TYR A 158 -7.87 9.32 -21.05
N ASP A 159 -6.88 9.06 -21.91
CA ASP A 159 -6.68 9.73 -23.20
C ASP A 159 -6.56 11.27 -23.15
N GLU A 160 -6.48 11.89 -21.97
CA GLU A 160 -6.36 13.35 -21.87
C GLU A 160 -5.04 13.88 -22.45
N HIS A 161 -4.02 13.03 -22.59
CA HIS A 161 -2.79 13.38 -23.32
C HIS A 161 -3.07 13.70 -24.82
N LEU A 162 -4.20 13.27 -25.37
CA LEU A 162 -4.66 13.61 -26.72
C LEU A 162 -5.40 14.96 -26.76
N ASN A 163 -5.83 15.48 -25.62
CA ASN A 163 -6.69 16.66 -25.47
C ASN A 163 -5.94 17.91 -24.98
N ILE A 164 -4.68 18.07 -25.37
CA ILE A 164 -3.87 19.24 -25.01
C ILE A 164 -4.42 20.49 -25.68
N ASN A 165 -4.86 21.44 -24.86
CA ASN A 165 -5.37 22.71 -25.33
C ASN A 165 -4.26 23.62 -25.88
N LYS A 166 -4.63 24.75 -26.49
CA LYS A 166 -3.69 25.69 -27.13
C LYS A 166 -2.67 26.31 -26.17
N GLU A 167 -2.96 26.31 -24.88
CA GLU A 167 -2.10 26.83 -23.82
C GLU A 167 -1.19 25.74 -23.22
N GLY A 168 -1.31 24.49 -23.70
CA GLY A 168 -0.52 23.36 -23.24
C GLY A 168 -1.13 22.60 -22.06
N TYR A 169 -2.37 22.90 -21.67
CA TYR A 169 -3.04 22.21 -20.56
C TYR A 169 -3.93 21.06 -21.06
N ALA A 170 -3.91 19.95 -20.33
CA ALA A 170 -4.77 18.78 -20.49
C ALA A 170 -5.11 18.21 -19.10
N GLY A 171 -6.09 17.31 -19.00
CA GLY A 171 -6.30 16.47 -17.82
C GLY A 171 -5.19 15.41 -17.59
N TYR A 172 -4.09 15.48 -18.33
CA TYR A 172 -2.96 14.58 -18.23
C TYR A 172 -1.94 15.03 -17.19
N TYR A 173 -1.67 14.16 -16.21
CA TYR A 173 -0.66 14.38 -15.16
C TYR A 173 0.27 13.17 -14.97
N GLY A 174 0.38 12.31 -15.98
CA GLY A 174 1.16 11.07 -15.96
C GLY A 174 0.28 9.82 -15.88
N TYR A 175 0.88 8.67 -16.21
CA TYR A 175 0.25 7.35 -16.14
C TYR A 175 1.13 6.45 -15.28
N TRP A 176 0.68 6.17 -14.06
CA TRP A 176 1.51 5.55 -13.02
C TRP A 176 0.70 4.52 -12.22
N ALA A 177 1.11 3.26 -12.29
CA ALA A 177 0.58 2.18 -11.45
C ALA A 177 1.33 2.16 -10.10
N PHE A 178 1.06 3.13 -9.24
CA PHE A 178 1.72 3.25 -7.93
C PHE A 178 1.45 2.05 -7.03
N GLU A 179 0.26 1.46 -7.12
CA GLU A 179 -0.17 0.26 -6.45
C GLU A 179 0.71 -0.94 -6.79
N ALA A 180 1.08 -1.14 -8.05
CA ALA A 180 2.03 -2.19 -8.44
C ALA A 180 3.41 -1.98 -7.82
N ALA A 181 3.88 -0.73 -7.77
CA ALA A 181 5.14 -0.38 -7.11
C ALA A 181 5.09 -0.61 -5.59
N ALA A 182 3.98 -0.28 -4.93
CA ALA A 182 3.79 -0.56 -3.51
C ALA A 182 3.82 -2.06 -3.22
N VAL A 183 3.16 -2.89 -4.05
CA VAL A 183 3.20 -4.36 -3.94
C VAL A 183 4.64 -4.88 -4.05
N VAL A 184 5.39 -4.45 -5.09
CA VAL A 184 6.80 -4.82 -5.25
C VAL A 184 7.63 -4.45 -4.01
N TYR A 185 7.42 -3.24 -3.48
CA TYR A 185 8.18 -2.77 -2.32
C TYR A 185 7.84 -3.56 -1.03
N LEU A 186 6.56 -3.82 -0.78
CA LEU A 186 6.07 -4.51 0.42
C LEU A 186 6.54 -5.97 0.47
N LEU A 187 6.49 -6.66 -0.68
CA LEU A 187 6.89 -8.06 -0.83
C LEU A 187 8.40 -8.23 -1.08
N ASP A 188 9.14 -7.13 -1.19
CA ASP A 188 10.59 -7.11 -1.46
C ASP A 188 10.98 -7.87 -2.74
N LEU A 189 10.15 -7.74 -3.79
CA LEU A 189 10.33 -8.47 -5.04
C LEU A 189 11.47 -7.88 -5.88
N ASN A 190 12.17 -8.74 -6.62
CA ASN A 190 13.14 -8.31 -7.61
C ASN A 190 12.42 -7.74 -8.85
N ASP A 191 12.49 -6.43 -9.04
CA ASP A 191 11.86 -5.68 -10.14
C ASP A 191 12.84 -5.27 -11.23
N SER A 192 14.02 -5.90 -11.29
CA SER A 192 15.01 -5.61 -12.34
C SER A 192 14.51 -5.96 -13.76
N GLN A 193 13.58 -6.91 -13.86
CA GLN A 193 13.00 -7.38 -15.13
C GLN A 193 11.73 -6.62 -15.52
N ILE A 194 11.19 -5.75 -14.66
CA ILE A 194 9.99 -4.96 -14.96
C ILE A 194 10.41 -3.73 -15.77
N ASN A 195 9.99 -3.69 -17.03
CA ASN A 195 10.31 -2.61 -17.97
C ASN A 195 9.04 -2.04 -18.64
N HIS A 196 8.04 -1.70 -17.83
CA HIS A 196 6.78 -1.14 -18.30
C HIS A 196 6.72 0.37 -18.04
N LEU A 197 6.20 1.15 -19.00
CA LEU A 197 6.24 2.63 -18.94
C LEU A 197 5.49 3.21 -17.73
N VAL A 198 4.41 2.56 -17.30
CA VAL A 198 3.58 3.02 -16.17
C VAL A 198 4.13 2.61 -14.81
N TYR A 199 5.23 1.84 -14.76
CA TYR A 199 5.80 1.34 -13.51
C TYR A 199 6.78 2.36 -12.90
N PRO A 200 6.48 2.92 -11.71
CA PRO A 200 7.29 3.98 -11.11
C PRO A 200 8.49 3.40 -10.33
N LYS A 201 9.48 2.86 -11.05
CA LYS A 201 10.65 2.18 -10.48
C LYS A 201 11.44 3.04 -9.49
N ASP A 202 11.61 4.33 -9.78
CA ASP A 202 12.34 5.28 -8.94
C ASP A 202 11.69 5.48 -7.56
N LEU A 203 10.36 5.38 -7.44
CA LEU A 203 9.68 5.40 -6.14
C LEU A 203 9.96 4.14 -5.32
N VAL A 204 10.06 2.97 -5.97
CA VAL A 204 10.46 1.72 -5.30
C VAL A 204 11.89 1.83 -4.78
N ASP A 205 12.81 2.32 -5.62
CA ASP A 205 14.21 2.51 -5.25
C ASP A 205 14.35 3.55 -4.12
N TYR A 206 13.55 4.62 -4.14
CA TYR A 206 13.48 5.59 -3.06
C TYR A 206 12.99 4.96 -1.75
N ALA A 207 11.92 4.17 -1.80
CA ALA A 207 11.37 3.46 -0.64
C ALA A 207 12.39 2.49 -0.03
N ARG A 208 13.09 1.71 -0.87
CA ARG A 208 14.17 0.80 -0.46
C ARG A 208 15.34 1.55 0.19
N THR A 209 15.77 2.66 -0.41
CA THR A 209 16.85 3.50 0.15
C THR A 209 16.48 4.01 1.55
N LEU A 210 15.23 4.47 1.73
CA LEU A 210 14.76 4.88 3.05
C LEU A 210 14.71 3.69 4.03
N ARG A 211 14.29 2.50 3.58
CA ARG A 211 14.25 1.26 4.37
C ARG A 211 15.62 0.85 4.87
N GLU A 212 16.63 0.85 4.01
CA GLU A 212 18.02 0.55 4.36
C GLU A 212 18.61 1.53 5.38
N GLN A 213 18.15 2.78 5.35
CA GLN A 213 18.57 3.83 6.29
C GLN A 213 17.74 3.85 7.57
N ASP A 214 16.74 2.98 7.71
CA ASP A 214 15.71 3.02 8.75
C ASP A 214 15.07 4.41 8.92
N ARG A 215 14.79 5.08 7.79
CA ARG A 215 14.23 6.43 7.76
C ARG A 215 12.78 6.46 7.29
N TYR A 216 11.98 7.24 7.99
CA TYR A 216 10.62 7.60 7.58
C TYR A 216 10.60 9.08 7.17
N THR A 217 9.72 9.42 6.23
CA THR A 217 9.56 10.82 5.80
C THR A 217 8.69 11.61 6.77
N SER A 218 7.81 10.95 7.53
CA SER A 218 7.18 11.55 8.69
C SER A 218 8.21 11.72 9.81
N LEU A 219 8.45 12.97 10.19
CA LEU A 219 9.48 13.34 11.16
C LEU A 219 9.13 12.97 12.62
N ASP A 220 7.88 12.59 12.92
CA ASP A 220 7.36 12.50 14.29
C ASP A 220 6.66 11.17 14.65
N THR A 221 6.66 10.17 13.78
CA THR A 221 6.07 8.87 14.11
C THR A 221 7.12 7.96 14.72
N GLU A 222 6.92 7.59 15.98
CA GLU A 222 7.54 6.41 16.58
C GLU A 222 7.54 5.29 15.55
N THR A 223 8.73 4.75 15.28
CA THR A 223 8.94 3.58 14.43
C THR A 223 7.83 2.57 14.76
N PRO A 224 7.06 2.06 13.79
CA PRO A 224 6.20 0.94 14.04
C PRO A 224 7.18 -0.19 14.31
N THR A 225 7.48 -0.43 15.58
CA THR A 225 7.96 -1.71 16.03
C THR A 225 6.94 -2.71 15.54
N ARG A 226 7.19 -3.31 14.37
CA ARG A 226 6.39 -4.41 13.83
C ARG A 226 6.40 -5.49 14.92
N PRO A 227 5.29 -5.74 15.63
CA PRO A 227 5.28 -6.73 16.69
C PRO A 227 5.50 -8.15 16.11
N GLY A 228 5.33 -8.30 14.79
CA GLY A 228 5.36 -9.58 14.08
C GLY A 228 6.66 -9.96 13.37
N ARG A 229 7.68 -9.09 13.22
CA ARG A 229 8.90 -9.41 12.43
C ARG A 229 10.15 -8.72 12.99
N VAL A 230 11.19 -9.50 13.30
CA VAL A 230 12.48 -9.02 13.82
C VAL A 230 13.62 -9.71 13.07
N GLU A 231 14.62 -8.96 12.62
CA GLU A 231 15.81 -9.53 11.99
C GLU A 231 16.73 -10.21 13.02
N GLY A 232 17.39 -11.30 12.62
CA GLY A 232 18.43 -11.93 13.40
C GLY A 232 19.55 -10.94 13.69
N GLY A 233 19.98 -10.90 14.95
CA GLY A 233 20.95 -9.93 15.48
C GLY A 233 20.30 -8.71 16.13
N GLN A 234 19.01 -8.46 15.90
CA GLN A 234 18.28 -7.36 16.53
C GLN A 234 17.64 -7.78 17.87
N PRO A 235 17.42 -6.84 18.80
CA PRO A 235 16.66 -7.12 20.02
C PRO A 235 15.20 -7.45 19.69
N CYS A 236 14.67 -8.44 20.40
CA CYS A 236 13.29 -8.89 20.29
C CYS A 236 12.32 -7.73 20.62
N ALA A 237 11.39 -7.46 19.72
CA ALA A 237 10.46 -6.33 19.82
C ALA A 237 9.45 -6.51 20.96
N GLN A 238 9.03 -7.74 21.25
CA GLN A 238 8.05 -8.05 22.29
C GLN A 238 8.20 -9.47 22.87
N THR A 239 7.84 -9.63 24.14
CA THR A 239 7.95 -10.92 24.85
C THR A 239 6.90 -11.91 24.36
N GLY A 240 7.32 -13.06 23.83
CA GLY A 240 6.43 -14.17 23.43
C GLY A 240 7.12 -15.19 22.53
N PHE A 241 6.34 -15.97 21.78
CA PHE A 241 6.88 -17.01 20.90
C PHE A 241 7.20 -16.48 19.51
N TRP A 242 8.39 -16.84 19.01
CA TRP A 242 8.88 -16.47 17.70
C TRP A 242 9.47 -17.67 16.99
N GLU A 243 9.36 -17.69 15.67
CA GLU A 243 9.93 -18.71 14.81
C GLU A 243 10.61 -18.12 13.59
N THR A 244 11.44 -18.90 12.91
CA THR A 244 12.12 -18.48 11.68
C THR A 244 12.20 -19.62 10.68
N PRO A 245 11.91 -19.39 9.39
CA PRO A 245 12.06 -20.40 8.35
C PRO A 245 13.53 -20.80 8.12
N ALA A 246 14.49 -19.99 8.59
CA ALA A 246 15.92 -20.27 8.50
C ALA A 246 16.36 -21.54 9.27
N LYS A 247 15.50 -22.11 10.13
CA LYS A 247 15.77 -23.35 10.86
C LYS A 247 14.48 -24.10 11.21
N SER A 248 14.38 -25.38 10.86
CA SER A 248 13.26 -26.23 11.27
C SER A 248 13.16 -26.35 12.80
N ASN A 249 11.93 -26.34 13.34
CA ASN A 249 11.65 -26.35 14.78
C ASN A 249 12.35 -25.20 15.54
N SER A 250 12.39 -24.01 14.94
CA SER A 250 13.01 -22.81 15.52
C SER A 250 12.15 -22.09 16.55
N ARG A 251 10.85 -22.41 16.64
CA ARG A 251 9.88 -21.77 17.55
C ARG A 251 10.38 -21.80 18.99
N ARG A 252 10.51 -20.62 19.60
CA ARG A 252 10.90 -20.47 21.00
C ARG A 252 10.41 -19.15 21.59
N HIS A 253 10.36 -19.11 22.91
CA HIS A 253 9.96 -17.93 23.65
C HIS A 253 11.14 -16.98 23.88
N PHE A 254 10.95 -15.69 23.60
CA PHE A 254 11.89 -14.60 23.85
C PHE A 254 11.28 -13.56 24.77
N LYS A 255 12.11 -12.88 25.56
CA LYS A 255 11.73 -11.65 26.27
C LYS A 255 12.06 -10.44 25.40
N GLN A 256 11.28 -9.38 25.57
CA GLN A 256 11.58 -8.09 24.96
C GLN A 256 13.02 -7.67 25.29
N GLY A 257 13.79 -7.30 24.27
CA GLY A 257 15.21 -6.96 24.38
C GLY A 257 16.18 -8.14 24.24
N ASP A 258 15.72 -9.39 24.22
CA ASP A 258 16.59 -10.55 23.94
C ASP A 258 17.13 -10.48 22.51
N ILE A 259 18.41 -10.75 22.30
CA ILE A 259 18.99 -10.73 20.94
C ILE A 259 18.52 -11.95 20.14
N MET A 260 17.87 -11.69 19.00
CA MET A 260 17.40 -12.71 18.08
C MET A 260 18.58 -13.45 17.43
N PRO A 261 18.69 -14.78 17.53
CA PRO A 261 19.85 -15.47 16.98
C PRO A 261 19.88 -15.49 15.45
N VAL A 262 21.09 -15.48 14.91
CA VAL A 262 21.36 -15.58 13.46
C VAL A 262 21.79 -17.02 13.14
N PHE A 263 21.28 -17.57 12.05
CA PHE A 263 21.69 -18.87 11.53
C PHE A 263 22.42 -18.68 10.20
N GLU A 264 23.75 -18.85 10.21
CA GLU A 264 24.62 -18.63 9.03
C GLU A 264 24.49 -19.70 7.93
N ASN A 265 23.77 -20.80 8.19
CA ASN A 265 23.63 -21.95 7.29
C ASN A 265 22.22 -22.12 6.68
N SER A 266 21.45 -21.04 6.55
CA SER A 266 20.13 -21.09 5.92
C SER A 266 20.26 -21.00 4.40
N GLU A 267 19.63 -21.92 3.66
CA GLU A 267 19.50 -21.88 2.20
C GLU A 267 18.70 -20.65 1.69
N TYR A 268 18.16 -19.82 2.60
CA TYR A 268 17.20 -18.74 2.35
C TYR A 268 17.70 -17.32 2.69
N GLY A 269 19.01 -17.10 2.88
CA GLY A 269 19.54 -15.76 3.20
C GLY A 269 19.27 -15.33 4.66
N TYR A 270 19.11 -14.01 4.88
CA TYR A 270 19.04 -13.36 6.20
C TYR A 270 18.05 -14.05 7.17
N THR A 271 18.47 -14.28 8.43
CA THR A 271 17.59 -14.87 9.45
C THR A 271 16.52 -13.87 9.86
N ILE A 272 15.26 -14.15 9.56
CA ILE A 272 14.13 -13.30 9.95
C ILE A 272 13.25 -14.08 10.92
N TRP A 273 13.02 -13.52 12.11
CA TRP A 273 12.12 -14.04 13.11
C TRP A 273 10.73 -13.44 12.93
N GLN A 274 9.71 -14.29 12.98
CA GLN A 274 8.30 -13.94 12.88
C GLN A 274 7.60 -14.31 14.19
N TRP A 275 6.65 -13.49 14.61
CA TRP A 275 5.82 -13.79 15.77
C TRP A 275 4.94 -15.01 15.48
N SER A 276 4.87 -15.93 16.44
CA SER A 276 4.11 -17.17 16.35
C SER A 276 3.08 -17.16 17.47
N GLU A 277 1.82 -16.91 17.13
CA GLU A 277 0.73 -16.93 18.11
C GLU A 277 0.60 -18.32 18.77
N GLU A 278 0.14 -18.34 20.03
CA GLU A 278 -0.21 -19.59 20.71
C GLU A 278 -1.44 -20.20 20.03
N GLN A 279 -1.29 -21.38 19.43
CA GLN A 279 -2.40 -22.32 19.25
C GLN A 279 -2.85 -22.86 20.61
#